data_AF-A0A7J5Z8E9-F1
#
_entry.id   AF-A0A7J5Z8E9-F1
#
_cell.length_a   1.000
_cell.length_b   1.000
_cell.length_c   1.000
_cell.angle_alpha   90.00
_cell.angle_beta   90.00
_cell.angle_gamma   90.00
#
_symmetry.space_group_name_H-M   'P 1'
#
loop_
_entity.id
_entity.type
_entity.pdbx_description
1 polymer ?
#
loop_
_entity_poly.entity_id
_entity_poly.type
_entity_poly.pdbx_seq_one_letter_code
_entity_poly.pdbx_strand_id
1 'polypeptide(L)'
;MDSIKKSVQKGFQVFAESIFHLVREKYSELTDVCSSSYAKHKVLAGVVMSRGFDLRTAQVVSLATGTKCLDLDNDSDHSETLSDCHAEVMSRRALVRFLYAQLELLLCKPADCEEQSIFVPNKVGGGFRLQDGVFFHMFVSSSPCGDARLSCPYETTAASGGFTVTSGWSVVGLQGALLSHLVEPVYLHSVTVGTLSHTGHLSRAFAPASHPSSTYPSLTDDSS
;
A
#
# COMPACT_ATOMS: atom_id res chain seq x y z
N MET A 1 5.13 15.09 -29.65
CA MET A 1 5.56 14.59 -28.32
C MET A 1 4.66 15.08 -27.18
N ASP A 2 4.17 16.32 -27.23
CA ASP A 2 3.36 16.90 -26.14
C ASP A 2 1.95 16.29 -25.98
N SER A 3 1.30 15.89 -27.06
CA SER A 3 -0.02 15.22 -26.98
C SER A 3 0.04 13.86 -26.29
N ILE A 4 1.14 13.12 -26.46
CA ILE A 4 1.34 11.81 -25.79
C ILE A 4 1.55 12.03 -24.29
N LYS A 5 2.39 13.00 -23.91
CA LYS A 5 2.59 13.37 -22.49
C LYS A 5 1.30 13.81 -21.82
N LYS A 6 0.49 14.63 -22.51
CA LYS A 6 -0.84 15.05 -22.02
C LYS A 6 -1.83 13.89 -21.89
N SER A 7 -1.86 12.97 -22.85
CA SER A 7 -2.75 11.79 -22.80
C SER A 7 -2.36 10.84 -21.67
N VAL A 8 -1.06 10.61 -21.48
CA VAL A 8 -0.53 9.78 -20.38
C VAL A 8 -0.85 10.42 -19.03
N GLN A 9 -0.63 11.73 -18.88
CA GLN A 9 -0.94 12.45 -17.66
C GLN A 9 -2.44 12.39 -17.33
N LYS A 10 -3.30 12.53 -18.34
CA LYS A 10 -4.76 12.41 -18.17
C LYS A 10 -5.16 11.00 -17.71
N GLY A 11 -4.53 9.96 -18.25
CA GLY A 11 -4.77 8.58 -17.82
C GLY A 11 -4.44 8.35 -16.33
N PHE A 12 -3.31 8.88 -15.86
CA PHE A 12 -2.94 8.79 -14.44
C PHE A 12 -3.88 9.56 -13.53
N GLN A 13 -4.38 10.72 -13.98
CA GLN A 13 -5.34 11.49 -13.21
C GLN A 13 -6.66 10.74 -13.04
N VAL A 14 -7.21 10.16 -14.12
CA VAL A 14 -8.44 9.36 -14.06
C VAL A 14 -8.27 8.14 -13.14
N PHE A 15 -7.11 7.50 -13.19
CA PHE A 15 -6.77 6.40 -12.29
C PHE A 15 -6.81 6.86 -10.82
N ALA A 16 -6.11 7.95 -10.49
CA ALA A 16 -6.05 8.47 -9.12
C ALA A 16 -7.42 8.92 -8.59
N GLU A 17 -8.24 9.55 -9.45
CA GLU A 17 -9.62 9.93 -9.13
C GLU A 17 -10.49 8.70 -8.83
N SER A 18 -10.33 7.62 -9.60
CA SER A 18 -11.04 6.36 -9.38
C SER A 18 -10.68 5.72 -8.03
N ILE A 19 -9.38 5.67 -7.69
CA ILE A 19 -8.93 5.17 -6.38
C ILE A 19 -9.50 6.03 -5.25
N PHE A 20 -9.47 7.36 -5.40
CA PHE A 20 -10.08 8.29 -4.45
C PHE A 20 -11.58 8.00 -4.25
N HIS A 21 -12.33 7.80 -5.33
CA HIS A 21 -13.78 7.53 -5.26
C HIS A 21 -14.07 6.20 -4.56
N LEU A 22 -13.38 5.11 -4.92
CA LEU A 22 -13.56 3.81 -4.27
C LEU A 22 -13.38 3.90 -2.74
N VAL A 23 -12.32 4.57 -2.30
CA VAL A 23 -12.00 4.71 -0.87
C VAL A 23 -13.02 5.62 -0.16
N ARG A 24 -13.44 6.71 -0.81
CA ARG A 24 -14.42 7.66 -0.24
C ARG A 24 -15.82 7.08 -0.15
N GLU A 25 -16.26 6.37 -1.18
CA GLU A 25 -17.55 5.70 -1.22
C GLU A 25 -17.60 4.61 -0.14
N LYS A 26 -16.56 3.77 -0.07
CA LYS A 26 -16.50 2.73 0.96
C LYS A 26 -16.48 3.30 2.38
N TYR A 27 -15.80 4.42 2.57
CA TYR A 27 -15.85 5.13 3.85
C TYR A 27 -17.26 5.63 4.17
N SER A 28 -17.95 6.25 3.20
CA SER A 28 -19.33 6.72 3.37
C SER A 28 -20.24 5.56 3.79
N GLU A 29 -20.24 4.45 3.04
CA GLU A 29 -21.04 3.26 3.34
C GLU A 29 -20.88 2.76 4.79
N LEU A 30 -19.63 2.72 5.27
CA LEU A 30 -19.31 2.24 6.62
C LEU A 30 -19.64 3.26 7.72
N THR A 31 -19.68 4.55 7.37
CA THR A 31 -19.92 5.63 8.35
C THR A 31 -21.35 6.18 8.34
N ASP A 32 -22.15 5.95 7.30
CA ASP A 32 -23.55 6.37 7.23
C ASP A 32 -24.40 5.71 8.33
N VAL A 33 -23.97 4.55 8.84
CA VAL A 33 -24.57 3.86 9.99
C VAL A 33 -24.22 4.56 11.32
N CYS A 34 -23.12 5.32 11.38
CA CYS A 34 -22.63 6.00 12.57
C CYS A 34 -22.81 7.52 12.46
N SER A 35 -24.04 8.00 12.70
CA SER A 35 -24.31 9.41 12.94
C SER A 35 -23.72 9.88 14.27
N SER A 36 -22.41 10.20 14.34
CA SER A 36 -21.86 10.91 15.50
C SER A 36 -20.57 11.67 15.22
N SER A 37 -20.49 12.87 15.82
CA SER A 37 -19.42 13.86 16.10
C SER A 37 -17.92 13.65 15.77
N TYR A 38 -17.49 12.51 15.23
CA TYR A 38 -16.08 12.16 15.03
C TYR A 38 -15.47 12.61 13.68
N ALA A 39 -16.22 13.34 12.85
CA ALA A 39 -15.85 13.67 11.47
C ALA A 39 -14.95 14.91 11.31
N LYS A 40 -14.75 15.71 12.37
CA LYS A 40 -13.94 16.93 12.29
C LYS A 40 -12.45 16.60 12.49
N HIS A 41 -11.67 16.74 11.41
CA HIS A 41 -10.19 16.68 11.35
C HIS A 41 -9.55 15.28 11.43
N LYS A 42 -9.95 14.36 10.54
CA LYS A 42 -9.30 13.06 10.40
C LYS A 42 -8.71 12.86 9.01
N VAL A 43 -7.44 12.44 8.94
CA VAL A 43 -6.89 11.85 7.72
C VAL A 43 -7.60 10.52 7.50
N LEU A 44 -7.96 10.26 6.24
CA LEU A 44 -8.47 8.99 5.76
C LEU A 44 -7.38 8.34 4.90
N ALA A 45 -7.14 7.05 5.13
CA ALA A 45 -6.32 6.25 4.24
C ALA A 45 -7.02 4.94 3.92
N GLY A 46 -6.75 4.40 2.73
CA GLY A 46 -7.29 3.13 2.29
C GLY A 46 -6.37 2.44 1.30
N VAL A 47 -6.40 1.11 1.27
CA VAL A 47 -5.71 0.32 0.23
C VAL A 47 -6.77 -0.33 -0.64
N VAL A 48 -6.62 -0.12 -1.95
CA VAL A 48 -7.42 -0.72 -3.01
C VAL A 48 -6.60 -1.83 -3.64
N MET A 49 -7.19 -3.02 -3.78
CA MET A 49 -6.64 -4.12 -4.54
C MET A 49 -7.31 -4.15 -5.92
N SER A 50 -6.53 -4.28 -7.00
CA SER A 50 -7.05 -4.55 -8.34
C SER A 50 -6.51 -5.86 -8.90
N ARG A 51 -7.25 -6.44 -9.86
CA ARG A 51 -6.78 -7.53 -10.72
C ARG A 51 -6.59 -6.96 -12.13
N GLY A 52 -5.36 -6.95 -12.60
CA GLY A 52 -4.92 -6.19 -13.77
C GLY A 52 -5.08 -4.69 -13.57
N PHE A 53 -5.23 -3.98 -14.68
CA PHE A 53 -5.46 -2.53 -14.71
C PHE A 53 -6.96 -2.16 -14.77
N ASP A 54 -7.86 -3.13 -14.55
CA ASP A 54 -9.30 -2.89 -14.56
C ASP A 54 -9.81 -2.47 -13.17
N LEU A 55 -9.98 -1.16 -12.99
CA LEU A 55 -10.49 -0.59 -11.76
C LEU A 55 -11.97 -0.91 -11.49
N ARG A 56 -12.73 -1.44 -12.46
CA ARG A 56 -14.13 -1.85 -12.22
C ARG A 56 -14.23 -3.03 -11.27
N THR A 57 -13.20 -3.86 -11.22
CA THR A 57 -13.13 -5.04 -10.34
C THR A 57 -12.31 -4.78 -9.09
N ALA A 58 -11.84 -3.53 -8.92
CA ALA A 58 -11.02 -3.16 -7.78
C ALA A 58 -11.84 -3.10 -6.50
N GLN A 59 -11.22 -3.46 -5.38
CA GLN A 59 -11.87 -3.61 -4.09
C GLN A 59 -11.06 -2.90 -3.02
N VAL A 60 -11.74 -2.15 -2.14
CA VAL A 60 -11.09 -1.59 -0.95
C VAL A 60 -10.87 -2.71 0.06
N VAL A 61 -9.61 -3.06 0.31
CA VAL A 61 -9.20 -4.18 1.20
C VAL A 61 -8.81 -3.70 2.60
N SER A 62 -8.48 -2.42 2.74
CA SER A 62 -8.27 -1.80 4.05
C SER A 62 -8.69 -0.34 4.04
N LEU A 63 -9.15 0.13 5.20
CA LEU A 63 -9.58 1.50 5.42
C LEU A 63 -9.26 1.90 6.85
N ALA A 64 -8.76 3.10 7.06
CA ALA A 64 -8.50 3.63 8.39
C ALA A 64 -8.58 5.15 8.42
N THR A 65 -8.85 5.68 9.60
CA THR A 65 -8.74 7.12 9.89
C THR A 65 -7.82 7.34 11.08
N GLY A 66 -7.15 8.49 11.13
CA GLY A 66 -6.27 8.81 12.25
C GLY A 66 -5.39 10.02 12.00
N THR A 67 -5.09 10.77 13.06
CA THR A 67 -4.27 12.00 13.05
C THR A 67 -3.35 12.11 14.26
N LYS A 68 -3.32 11.09 15.13
CA LYS A 68 -2.65 11.17 16.43
C LYS A 68 -1.42 10.24 16.47
N CYS A 69 -0.28 10.80 16.85
CA CYS A 69 0.78 10.08 17.54
C CYS A 69 0.62 10.36 19.04
N LEU A 70 0.93 9.38 19.88
CA LEU A 70 0.99 9.64 21.32
C LEU A 70 2.31 10.35 21.62
N ASP A 71 2.25 11.49 22.30
CA ASP A 71 3.44 12.14 22.85
C ASP A 71 3.97 11.26 23.99
N LEU A 72 5.25 10.88 23.91
CA LEU A 72 5.93 9.92 24.78
C LEU A 72 6.23 10.45 26.20
N ASP A 73 5.39 11.33 26.75
CA ASP A 73 5.63 11.97 28.06
C ASP A 73 4.85 11.31 29.22
N ASN A 74 4.30 10.11 29.05
CA ASN A 74 3.72 9.37 30.17
C ASN A 74 4.27 7.94 30.25
N ASP A 75 5.21 7.79 31.16
CA ASP A 75 5.88 6.57 31.59
C ASP A 75 4.90 5.68 32.38
N SER A 76 3.93 5.07 31.68
CA SER A 76 3.11 4.01 32.24
C SER A 76 3.38 2.68 31.53
N ASP A 77 3.85 1.74 32.34
CA ASP A 77 4.41 0.42 32.00
C ASP A 77 3.34 -0.59 31.51
N HIS A 78 2.52 -0.18 30.54
CA HIS A 78 1.44 -0.99 29.93
C HIS A 78 1.63 -1.11 28.42
N SER A 79 2.30 -2.21 28.05
CA SER A 79 2.77 -2.64 26.73
C SER A 79 1.68 -3.03 25.71
N GLU A 80 0.48 -2.44 25.76
CA GLU A 80 -0.57 -2.66 24.73
C GLU A 80 -0.94 -1.37 23.97
N THR A 81 -0.05 -0.38 24.01
CA THR A 81 -0.29 0.92 23.40
C THR A 81 0.17 0.95 21.94
N LEU A 82 -0.73 1.36 21.05
CA LEU A 82 -0.43 1.53 19.64
C LEU A 82 0.42 2.80 19.42
N SER A 83 1.71 2.62 19.13
CA SER A 83 2.70 3.70 19.06
C SER A 83 2.43 4.76 17.97
N ASP A 84 1.74 4.40 16.89
CA ASP A 84 1.46 5.28 15.77
C ASP A 84 0.07 4.94 15.21
N CYS A 85 -0.83 5.94 15.27
CA CYS A 85 -2.21 5.85 14.83
C CYS A 85 -2.50 6.72 13.59
N HIS A 86 -1.48 7.07 12.80
CA HIS A 86 -1.71 7.70 11.50
C HIS A 86 -2.54 6.79 10.58
N ALA A 87 -3.39 7.38 9.76
CA ALA A 87 -4.34 6.65 8.94
C ALA A 87 -3.65 5.63 8.01
N GLU A 88 -2.56 6.02 7.35
CA GLU A 88 -1.79 5.15 6.46
C GLU A 88 -1.13 3.98 7.18
N VAL A 89 -0.68 4.20 8.42
CA VAL A 89 -0.08 3.17 9.27
C VAL A 89 -1.15 2.17 9.70
N MET A 90 -2.32 2.65 10.11
CA MET A 90 -3.46 1.80 10.44
C MET A 90 -3.97 1.03 9.25
N SER A 91 -4.05 1.67 8.08
CA SER A 91 -4.47 1.02 6.85
C SER A 91 -3.51 -0.11 6.46
N ARG A 92 -2.19 0.07 6.63
CA ARG A 92 -1.20 -1.01 6.43
C ARG A 92 -1.39 -2.16 7.41
N ARG A 93 -1.61 -1.89 8.70
CA ARG A 93 -1.85 -2.96 9.69
C ARG A 93 -3.10 -3.77 9.35
N ALA A 94 -4.17 -3.09 8.93
CA ALA A 94 -5.37 -3.74 8.42
C ALA A 94 -5.10 -4.57 7.15
N LEU A 95 -4.27 -4.06 6.23
CA LEU A 95 -3.84 -4.80 5.04
C LEU A 95 -3.09 -6.09 5.41
N VAL A 96 -2.19 -6.07 6.39
CA VAL A 96 -1.49 -7.29 6.85
C VAL A 96 -2.49 -8.35 7.33
N ARG A 97 -3.54 -7.94 8.04
CA ARG A 97 -4.62 -8.85 8.47
C ARG A 97 -5.37 -9.45 7.28
N PHE A 98 -5.62 -8.65 6.24
CA PHE A 98 -6.16 -9.14 4.97
C PHE A 98 -5.23 -10.16 4.30
N LEU A 99 -3.91 -9.91 4.28
CA LEU A 99 -2.95 -10.86 3.71
C LEU A 99 -2.95 -12.21 4.45
N TYR A 100 -3.03 -12.22 5.78
CA TYR A 100 -3.19 -13.45 6.55
C TYR A 100 -4.48 -14.20 6.20
N ALA A 101 -5.61 -13.50 6.10
CA ALA A 101 -6.88 -14.10 5.70
C ALA A 101 -6.80 -14.72 4.28
N GLN A 102 -6.03 -14.11 3.38
CA GLN A 102 -5.81 -14.65 2.04
C GLN A 102 -4.93 -15.90 2.04
N LEU A 103 -3.93 -16.00 2.92
CA LEU A 103 -3.17 -17.24 3.11
C LEU A 103 -4.04 -18.34 3.72
N GLU A 104 -4.86 -18.01 4.70
CA GLU A 104 -5.83 -18.95 5.28
C GLU A 104 -6.80 -19.47 4.21
N LEU A 105 -7.33 -18.58 3.36
CA LEU A 105 -8.18 -18.95 2.23
C LEU A 105 -7.46 -19.90 1.25
N LEU A 106 -6.15 -19.76 1.06
CA LEU A 106 -5.37 -20.67 0.20
C LEU A 106 -5.20 -22.05 0.85
N LEU A 107 -4.88 -22.09 2.14
CA LEU A 107 -4.52 -23.30 2.86
C LEU A 107 -5.72 -24.14 3.32
N CYS A 108 -6.80 -23.47 3.68
CA CYS A 108 -7.98 -24.07 4.29
C CYS A 108 -9.16 -24.17 3.32
N LYS A 109 -8.94 -23.98 2.01
CA LYS A 109 -9.99 -23.79 1.01
C LYS A 109 -11.03 -24.94 1.05
N PRO A 110 -12.32 -24.66 1.32
CA PRO A 110 -13.39 -25.63 1.13
C PRO A 110 -13.59 -25.92 -0.36
N ALA A 111 -13.91 -27.17 -0.70
CA ALA A 111 -14.06 -27.63 -2.09
C ALA A 111 -15.09 -26.82 -2.91
N ASP A 112 -16.07 -26.21 -2.23
CA ASP A 112 -17.20 -25.49 -2.86
C ASP A 112 -17.04 -23.95 -2.84
N CYS A 113 -15.87 -23.42 -2.47
CA CYS A 113 -15.67 -21.98 -2.37
C CYS A 113 -15.26 -21.37 -3.73
N GLU A 114 -16.08 -20.45 -4.25
CA GLU A 114 -15.76 -19.69 -5.46
C GLU A 114 -14.61 -18.69 -5.24
N GLU A 115 -14.41 -18.23 -4.00
CA GLU A 115 -13.36 -17.28 -3.69
C GLU A 115 -11.97 -17.91 -3.83
N GLN A 116 -11.09 -17.19 -4.50
CA GLN A 116 -9.70 -17.59 -4.71
C GLN A 116 -8.79 -16.63 -3.96
N SER A 117 -7.88 -17.21 -3.18
CA SER A 117 -6.78 -16.46 -2.57
C SER A 117 -6.03 -15.64 -3.62
N ILE A 118 -5.51 -14.49 -3.24
CA ILE A 118 -4.55 -13.71 -4.04
C ILE A 118 -3.14 -14.30 -4.03
N PHE A 119 -2.87 -15.34 -3.23
CA PHE A 119 -1.58 -16.00 -3.16
C PHE A 119 -1.58 -17.29 -3.97
N VAL A 120 -0.38 -17.67 -4.42
CA VAL A 120 -0.08 -18.98 -4.99
C VAL A 120 1.21 -19.52 -4.38
N PRO A 121 1.37 -20.86 -4.27
CA PRO A 121 2.64 -21.44 -3.87
C PRO A 121 3.77 -20.99 -4.78
N ASN A 122 4.94 -20.73 -4.19
CA ASN A 122 6.13 -20.46 -4.98
C ASN A 122 6.62 -21.75 -5.65
N LYS A 123 6.96 -21.67 -6.93
CA LYS A 123 7.50 -22.82 -7.68
C LYS A 123 8.97 -23.08 -7.33
N VAL A 124 9.67 -22.06 -6.83
CA VAL A 124 11.11 -22.11 -6.53
C VAL A 124 11.34 -21.42 -5.18
N GLY A 125 11.89 -22.13 -4.19
CA GLY A 125 12.29 -21.50 -2.91
C GLY A 125 11.29 -21.58 -1.74
N GLY A 126 10.17 -22.30 -1.90
CA GLY A 126 9.17 -22.47 -0.83
C GLY A 126 8.38 -21.18 -0.54
N GLY A 127 7.41 -21.28 0.38
CA GLY A 127 6.51 -20.17 0.71
C GLY A 127 5.50 -19.86 -0.39
N PHE A 128 4.96 -18.64 -0.34
CA PHE A 128 3.89 -18.17 -1.22
C PHE A 128 4.29 -16.86 -1.90
N ARG A 129 3.69 -16.58 -3.05
CA ARG A 129 3.84 -15.31 -3.75
C ARG A 129 2.50 -14.77 -4.19
N LEU A 130 2.43 -13.46 -4.38
CA LEU A 130 1.25 -12.82 -4.90
C LEU A 130 0.99 -13.32 -6.33
N GLN A 131 -0.28 -13.52 -6.68
CA GLN A 131 -0.69 -13.86 -8.03
C GLN A 131 -0.34 -12.73 -9.01
N ASP A 132 0.05 -13.13 -10.22
CA ASP A 132 0.36 -12.17 -11.28
C ASP A 132 -0.87 -11.33 -11.60
N GLY A 133 -0.66 -10.02 -11.73
CA GLY A 133 -1.72 -9.06 -11.98
C GLY A 133 -2.50 -8.63 -10.75
N VAL A 134 -2.19 -9.07 -9.54
CA VAL A 134 -2.76 -8.44 -8.33
C VAL A 134 -1.92 -7.22 -7.94
N PHE A 135 -2.56 -6.07 -7.78
CA PHE A 135 -1.90 -4.82 -7.42
C PHE A 135 -2.56 -4.16 -6.21
N PHE A 136 -1.77 -3.47 -5.39
CA PHE A 136 -2.25 -2.68 -4.26
C PHE A 136 -1.99 -1.18 -4.47
N HIS A 137 -2.99 -0.36 -4.20
CA HIS A 137 -2.96 1.09 -4.41
C HIS A 137 -3.38 1.78 -3.12
N MET A 138 -2.51 2.60 -2.55
CA MET A 138 -2.84 3.35 -1.34
C MET A 138 -3.40 4.72 -1.69
N PHE A 139 -4.46 5.12 -0.99
CA PHE A 139 -4.94 6.50 -0.93
C PHE A 139 -4.70 7.07 0.47
N VAL A 140 -4.29 8.34 0.55
CA VAL A 140 -4.24 9.12 1.79
C VAL A 140 -4.83 10.50 1.54
N SER A 141 -5.77 10.97 2.36
CA SER A 141 -6.54 12.20 2.13
C SER A 141 -5.79 13.50 2.43
N SER A 142 -4.60 13.40 2.99
CA SER A 142 -3.67 14.52 3.18
C SER A 142 -2.26 13.97 3.10
N SER A 143 -1.30 14.82 2.72
CA SER A 143 0.10 14.47 2.94
C SER A 143 0.29 14.16 4.43
N PRO A 144 1.01 13.09 4.81
CA PRO A 144 1.40 12.89 6.20
C PRO A 144 2.16 14.14 6.69
N CYS A 145 1.89 14.58 7.93
CA CYS A 145 2.50 15.79 8.48
C CYS A 145 3.98 15.55 8.84
N GLY A 146 4.84 16.53 8.54
CA GLY A 146 6.27 16.49 8.84
C GLY A 146 7.15 15.94 7.71
N ASP A 147 8.40 15.60 8.04
CA ASP A 147 9.43 15.02 7.16
C ASP A 147 9.05 13.65 6.56
N ALA A 148 7.82 13.19 6.81
CA ALA A 148 7.16 12.05 6.20
C ALA A 148 6.79 12.26 4.71
N ARG A 149 7.42 13.22 4.02
CA ARG A 149 7.29 13.35 2.56
C ARG A 149 7.67 12.00 1.96
N LEU A 150 6.80 11.48 1.09
CA LEU A 150 7.00 10.24 0.36
C LEU A 150 8.35 10.32 -0.36
N SER A 151 9.41 9.78 0.25
CA SER A 151 10.74 9.82 -0.33
C SER A 151 10.74 8.91 -1.54
N CYS A 152 10.58 9.54 -2.69
CA CYS A 152 10.95 8.94 -3.96
C CYS A 152 12.47 9.09 -4.07
N PRO A 153 13.25 8.02 -4.32
CA PRO A 153 14.70 7.98 -4.27
C PRO A 153 15.38 8.73 -5.42
N TYR A 154 14.70 9.73 -6.01
CA TYR A 154 15.30 10.65 -6.97
C TYR A 154 15.35 12.11 -6.51
N GLU A 155 14.85 12.46 -5.31
CA GLU A 155 15.18 13.76 -4.70
C GLU A 155 16.38 13.62 -3.78
N THR A 156 17.56 13.87 -4.33
CA THR A 156 18.78 14.14 -3.55
C THR A 156 18.62 15.48 -2.83
N THR A 157 18.41 15.48 -1.52
CA THR A 157 18.90 16.56 -0.66
C THR A 157 19.30 15.98 0.69
N ALA A 158 20.59 16.15 1.02
CA ALA A 158 21.20 15.72 2.26
C ALA A 158 20.71 16.57 3.44
N ALA A 159 20.22 15.95 4.51
CA ALA A 159 20.48 16.31 5.91
C ALA A 159 19.76 15.35 6.88
N SER A 160 20.56 14.69 7.71
CA SER A 160 20.29 14.24 9.09
C SER A 160 18.86 13.85 9.54
N GLY A 161 18.65 12.54 9.70
CA GLY A 161 18.08 11.96 10.94
C GLY A 161 16.55 11.86 11.07
N GLY A 162 15.96 10.76 10.56
CA GLY A 162 14.60 10.32 10.89
C GLY A 162 14.12 9.23 9.93
N PHE A 163 13.76 8.05 10.43
CA PHE A 163 13.36 6.90 9.60
C PHE A 163 11.91 7.09 9.08
N THR A 164 11.75 7.41 7.80
CA THR A 164 10.44 7.61 7.15
C THR A 164 9.63 6.31 7.08
N VAL A 165 8.47 6.31 7.73
CA VAL A 165 7.58 5.14 7.84
C VAL A 165 7.16 4.55 6.48
N THR A 166 7.01 5.39 5.45
CA THR A 166 6.65 4.96 4.08
C THR A 166 7.87 4.57 3.22
N SER A 167 9.04 5.17 3.44
CA SER A 167 10.27 4.83 2.69
C SER A 167 10.76 3.43 3.03
N GLY A 168 10.50 2.95 4.25
CA GLY A 168 10.76 1.57 4.63
C GLY A 168 9.96 0.58 3.80
N TRP A 169 8.66 0.79 3.59
CA TRP A 169 7.79 -0.20 2.91
C TRP A 169 8.12 -0.37 1.43
N SER A 170 8.62 0.68 0.77
CA SER A 170 9.12 0.57 -0.61
C SER A 170 10.35 -0.33 -0.73
N VAL A 171 11.07 -0.55 0.37
CA VAL A 171 12.27 -1.41 0.41
C VAL A 171 11.93 -2.78 0.99
N VAL A 172 11.33 -2.83 2.19
CA VAL A 172 11.09 -4.09 2.92
C VAL A 172 9.74 -4.76 2.61
N GLY A 173 8.84 -4.06 1.92
CA GLY A 173 7.47 -4.51 1.63
C GLY A 173 6.46 -4.18 2.73
N LEU A 174 5.17 -4.29 2.39
CA LEU A 174 4.02 -3.98 3.24
C LEU A 174 3.75 -5.02 4.32
N GLN A 175 4.20 -6.26 4.09
CA GLN A 175 3.89 -7.43 4.89
C GLN A 175 4.57 -7.44 6.27
N GLY A 176 5.70 -6.75 6.41
CA GLY A 176 6.50 -6.75 7.64
C GLY A 176 7.27 -8.06 7.87
N ALA A 177 8.06 -8.09 8.95
CA ALA A 177 9.05 -9.15 9.19
C ALA A 177 8.43 -10.54 9.44
N LEU A 178 7.29 -10.63 10.13
CA LEU A 178 6.69 -11.93 10.44
C LEU A 178 6.18 -12.60 9.15
N LEU A 179 5.41 -11.85 8.36
CA LEU A 179 4.79 -12.37 7.15
C LEU A 179 5.81 -12.61 6.03
N SER A 180 6.96 -11.93 6.03
CA SER A 180 8.03 -12.18 5.04
C SER A 180 8.70 -13.56 5.13
N HIS A 181 8.45 -14.32 6.21
CA HIS A 181 8.88 -15.72 6.30
C HIS A 181 7.97 -16.66 5.49
N LEU A 182 6.76 -16.21 5.17
CA LEU A 182 5.74 -17.00 4.47
C LEU A 182 5.55 -16.55 3.03
N VAL A 183 5.63 -15.23 2.78
CA VAL A 183 5.35 -14.64 1.47
C VAL A 183 6.52 -13.85 0.91
N GLU A 184 6.68 -13.85 -0.41
CA GLU A 184 7.53 -12.89 -1.10
C GLU A 184 7.12 -11.43 -0.79
N PRO A 185 8.06 -10.46 -0.83
CA PRO A 185 7.75 -9.07 -0.53
C PRO A 185 6.59 -8.50 -1.36
N VAL A 186 5.62 -7.89 -0.68
CA VAL A 186 4.44 -7.27 -1.30
C VAL A 186 4.61 -5.76 -1.29
N TYR A 187 4.53 -5.12 -2.44
CA TYR A 187 4.73 -3.68 -2.59
C TYR A 187 3.45 -2.96 -3.05
N LEU A 188 3.39 -1.65 -2.77
CA LEU A 188 2.38 -0.79 -3.38
C LEU A 188 2.75 -0.57 -4.84
N HIS A 189 1.75 -0.70 -5.72
CA HIS A 189 1.87 -0.31 -7.11
C HIS A 189 1.72 1.21 -7.28
N SER A 190 0.90 1.86 -6.44
CA SER A 190 0.75 3.31 -6.46
C SER A 190 0.33 3.90 -5.12
N VAL A 191 0.64 5.19 -4.94
CA VAL A 191 0.17 6.01 -3.82
C VAL A 191 -0.50 7.27 -4.39
N THR A 192 -1.73 7.52 -3.96
CA THR A 192 -2.52 8.71 -4.30
C THR A 192 -2.70 9.57 -3.07
N VAL A 193 -2.28 10.83 -3.14
CA VAL A 193 -2.46 11.80 -2.05
C VAL A 193 -3.54 12.80 -2.45
N GLY A 194 -4.62 12.84 -1.69
CA GLY A 194 -5.63 13.90 -1.79
C GLY A 194 -5.09 15.18 -1.17
N THR A 195 -5.01 16.27 -1.90
CA THR A 195 -4.80 17.59 -1.30
C THR A 195 -6.16 18.20 -0.97
N LEU A 196 -6.37 18.61 0.28
CA LEU A 196 -7.51 19.40 0.74
C LEU A 196 -7.41 20.83 0.19
N SER A 197 -7.53 20.99 -1.13
CA SER A 197 -7.67 22.26 -1.86
C SER A 197 -8.04 21.88 -3.30
N HIS A 198 -9.25 22.25 -3.73
CA HIS A 198 -9.72 22.28 -5.12
C HIS A 198 -9.01 21.35 -6.14
N THR A 199 -9.69 20.26 -6.51
CA THR A 199 -9.62 19.52 -7.80
C THR A 199 -8.61 20.05 -8.84
N GLY A 200 -7.31 19.89 -8.61
CA GLY A 200 -6.29 20.48 -9.48
C GLY A 200 -4.90 19.85 -9.42
N HIS A 201 -4.46 19.33 -8.28
CA HIS A 201 -3.09 18.81 -8.15
C HIS A 201 -3.02 17.53 -7.30
N LEU A 202 -3.45 16.40 -7.88
CA LEU A 202 -3.07 15.09 -7.35
C LEU A 202 -1.59 14.85 -7.69
N SER A 203 -0.70 15.03 -6.72
CA SER A 203 0.73 14.74 -6.87
C SER A 203 1.00 13.23 -6.82
N ARG A 204 1.79 12.74 -7.79
CA ARG A 204 2.11 11.32 -8.04
C ARG A 204 3.47 10.92 -7.43
N ALA A 205 3.53 9.69 -6.90
CA ALA A 205 4.73 8.88 -6.70
C ALA A 205 4.35 7.44 -7.14
N PHE A 206 4.95 6.72 -8.11
CA PHE A 206 6.37 6.42 -8.40
C PHE A 206 6.55 5.69 -9.77
N ALA A 207 7.80 5.35 -10.15
CA ALA A 207 8.24 4.50 -11.26
C ALA A 207 8.22 2.97 -10.94
N PRO A 208 8.16 2.06 -11.93
CA PRO A 208 8.13 0.61 -11.70
C PRO A 208 9.45 0.07 -11.15
N ALA A 209 9.39 -0.82 -10.16
CA ALA A 209 10.51 -1.67 -9.80
C ALA A 209 10.83 -2.59 -10.98
N SER A 210 12.00 -2.43 -11.59
CA SER A 210 12.51 -3.42 -12.52
C SER A 210 12.73 -4.72 -11.76
N HIS A 211 12.01 -5.77 -12.13
CA HIS A 211 12.37 -7.13 -11.76
C HIS A 211 13.87 -7.33 -12.09
N PRO A 212 14.71 -7.82 -11.16
CA PRO A 212 16.05 -8.21 -11.52
C PRO A 212 15.92 -9.35 -12.54
N SER A 213 16.29 -9.06 -13.79
CA SER A 213 16.47 -10.06 -14.83
C SER A 213 17.50 -11.07 -14.34
N SER A 214 17.04 -12.32 -14.12
CA SER A 214 17.90 -13.48 -13.90
C SER A 214 18.89 -13.57 -15.05
N THR A 215 20.11 -13.10 -14.81
CA THR A 215 21.26 -13.29 -15.69
C THR A 215 22.32 -13.93 -14.81
N TYR A 216 22.26 -15.26 -14.72
CA TYR A 216 23.36 -16.03 -14.14
C TYR A 216 24.56 -15.94 -15.12
N PRO A 217 25.76 -15.56 -14.67
CA PRO A 217 26.95 -15.70 -15.49
C PRO A 217 27.28 -17.19 -15.62
N SER A 218 27.29 -17.68 -16.86
CA SER A 218 27.79 -19.01 -17.21
C SER A 218 29.28 -19.09 -16.89
N LEU A 219 29.63 -19.94 -15.92
CA LEU A 219 31.00 -20.40 -15.70
C LEU A 219 31.43 -21.21 -16.92
N THR A 220 32.36 -20.69 -17.71
CA THR A 220 33.07 -21.45 -18.72
C THR A 220 34.20 -22.21 -18.02
N ASP A 221 34.13 -23.54 -18.08
CA ASP A 221 35.23 -24.46 -17.82
C ASP A 221 36.42 -24.10 -18.72
N ASP A 222 37.54 -23.65 -18.13
CA ASP A 222 38.84 -23.67 -18.78
C ASP A 222 39.53 -24.99 -18.40
N SER A 223 39.43 -25.95 -19.32
CA SER A 223 40.32 -27.11 -19.42
C SER A 223 41.16 -26.94 -20.67
N SER A 224 42.43 -26.58 -20.50
CA SER A 224 43.57 -26.92 -21.38
C SER A 224 44.88 -26.49 -20.72
#